data_AF-A0A1H6VA48-F1
#
_entry.id   AF-A0A1H6VA48-F1
#
_cell.length_a   1.000
_cell.length_b   1.000
_cell.length_c   1.000
_cell.angle_alpha   90.00
_cell.angle_beta   90.00
_cell.angle_gamma   90.00
#
_symmetry.space_group_name_H-M   'P 1'
#
loop_
_entity.id
_entity.type
_entity.pdbx_description
1 polymer ?
#
loop_
_entity_poly.entity_id
_entity_poly.type
_entity_poly.pdbx_seq_one_letter_code
_entity_poly.pdbx_strand_id
1 'polypeptide(L)'
;MAKDKKFDFAPLPIVSDINDDFEANSSTSENNSAPTKVTFDCDYALLEKMKDYGYWEGLTQKDIILEALTRYFDSAEIRPRPEKIRNKTKVGRKPKSLVS
;
A
#
# COMPACT_ATOMS: atom_id res chain seq x y z
N MET A 1 19.20 47.61 0.97
CA MET A 1 20.24 46.73 1.52
C MET A 1 19.66 46.00 2.72
N ALA A 2 19.36 44.72 2.56
CA ALA A 2 18.80 43.87 3.61
C ALA A 2 19.90 43.56 4.65
N LYS A 3 19.63 43.82 5.93
CA LYS A 3 20.47 43.40 7.05
C LYS A 3 19.80 42.20 7.72
N ASP A 4 20.59 41.17 7.92
CA ASP A 4 20.21 39.79 8.26
C ASP A 4 19.30 39.69 9.50
N LYS A 5 18.08 39.21 9.30
CA LYS A 5 17.23 38.70 10.39
C LYS A 5 17.70 37.28 10.71
N LYS A 6 18.50 37.14 11.76
CA LYS A 6 18.82 35.83 12.35
C LYS A 6 17.54 35.27 12.98
N PHE A 7 17.03 34.18 12.42
CA PHE A 7 16.00 33.36 13.06
C PHE A 7 16.71 32.35 13.96
N ASP A 8 16.49 32.46 15.28
CA ASP A 8 16.84 31.40 16.23
C ASP A 8 15.70 30.39 16.26
N PHE A 9 15.97 29.19 15.74
CA PHE A 9 15.04 28.07 15.87
C PHE A 9 15.25 27.43 17.23
N ALA A 10 14.31 27.66 18.14
CA ALA A 10 14.23 26.87 19.37
C ALA A 10 13.89 25.42 19.01
N PRO A 11 14.58 24.42 19.57
CA PRO A 11 14.26 23.02 19.33
C PRO A 11 12.85 22.71 19.85
N LEU A 12 12.06 22.00 19.03
CA LEU A 12 10.73 21.55 19.41
C LEU A 12 10.83 20.62 20.63
N PRO A 13 9.91 20.74 21.61
CA PRO A 13 9.86 19.83 22.74
C PRO A 13 9.63 18.41 22.23
N ILE A 14 10.51 17.48 22.61
CA ILE A 14 10.34 16.06 22.34
C ILE A 14 9.22 15.59 23.28
N VAL A 15 8.03 15.38 22.73
CA VAL A 15 6.92 14.77 23.46
C VAL A 15 7.24 13.28 23.57
N SER A 16 7.80 12.87 24.69
CA SER A 16 7.87 11.47 25.08
C SER A 16 6.48 11.01 25.52
N ASP A 17 5.98 10.00 24.80
CA ASP A 17 4.85 9.12 25.11
C ASP A 17 3.49 9.78 25.40
N ILE A 18 2.70 9.96 24.33
CA ILE A 18 1.24 9.83 24.45
C ILE A 18 0.92 8.44 23.90
N ASN A 19 0.69 7.50 24.81
CA ASN A 19 -0.12 6.32 24.56
C ASN A 19 -1.51 6.80 24.12
N ASP A 20 -1.78 6.74 22.83
CA ASP A 20 -3.15 6.75 22.32
C ASP A 20 -3.54 5.27 22.15
N ASP A 21 -4.12 4.72 23.22
CA ASP A 21 -4.81 3.44 23.24
C ASP A 21 -6.00 3.47 22.26
N PHE A 22 -5.74 3.09 21.01
CA PHE A 22 -6.77 2.58 20.11
C PHE A 22 -6.55 1.07 19.91
N GLU A 23 -6.90 0.29 20.93
CA GLU A 23 -7.16 -1.14 20.78
C GLU A 23 -8.48 -1.34 20.02
N ALA A 24 -8.39 -1.43 18.69
CA ALA A 24 -9.34 -2.21 17.90
C ALA A 24 -8.66 -3.52 17.51
N ASN A 25 -8.70 -4.47 18.44
CA ASN A 25 -8.26 -5.84 18.24
C ASN A 25 -9.12 -6.50 17.15
N SER A 26 -8.61 -6.55 15.91
CA SER A 26 -8.99 -7.58 14.95
C SER A 26 -7.74 -8.39 14.63
N SER A 27 -7.70 -9.59 15.18
CA SER A 27 -6.68 -10.60 14.94
C SER A 27 -6.57 -10.91 13.45
N THR A 28 -5.67 -10.22 12.76
CA THR A 28 -5.23 -10.61 11.42
C THR A 28 -3.82 -11.14 11.58
N SER A 29 -3.65 -12.43 11.33
CA SER A 29 -2.34 -13.09 11.32
C SER A 29 -1.45 -12.44 10.26
N GLU A 30 -0.63 -11.48 10.67
CA GLU A 30 0.31 -10.80 9.79
C GLU A 30 1.44 -11.76 9.42
N ASN A 31 1.28 -12.42 8.27
CA ASN A 31 2.44 -12.87 7.52
C ASN A 31 3.26 -11.62 7.20
N ASN A 32 4.36 -11.42 7.93
CA ASN A 32 5.38 -10.36 7.79
C ASN A 32 6.13 -10.46 6.45
N SER A 33 5.39 -10.51 5.35
CA SER A 33 5.88 -10.45 3.98
C SER A 33 5.81 -9.00 3.54
N ALA A 34 6.90 -8.49 2.98
CA ALA A 34 6.90 -7.14 2.40
C ALA A 34 5.74 -6.96 1.41
N PRO A 35 5.07 -5.79 1.41
CA PRO A 35 3.94 -5.55 0.53
C PRO A 35 4.36 -5.61 -0.95
N THR A 36 3.60 -6.35 -1.75
CA THR A 36 3.83 -6.41 -3.21
C THR A 36 3.17 -5.21 -3.86
N LYS A 37 3.98 -4.35 -4.49
CA LYS A 37 3.47 -3.22 -5.29
C LYS A 37 2.97 -3.73 -6.64
N VAL A 38 1.73 -3.39 -6.96
CA VAL A 38 1.09 -3.70 -8.26
C VAL A 38 0.74 -2.38 -8.92
N THR A 39 0.96 -2.29 -10.23
CA THR A 39 0.61 -1.14 -11.06
C THR A 39 -0.18 -1.66 -12.26
N PHE A 40 -1.29 -1.00 -12.58
CA PHE A 40 -2.17 -1.37 -13.68
C PHE A 40 -2.75 -0.10 -14.30
N ASP A 41 -3.12 -0.18 -15.57
CA ASP A 41 -3.83 0.88 -16.26
C ASP A 41 -5.31 0.82 -15.88
N CYS A 42 -5.89 1.96 -15.52
CA CYS A 42 -7.29 2.09 -15.11
C CYS A 42 -7.97 3.14 -15.98
N ASP A 43 -9.21 2.88 -16.39
CA ASP A 43 -10.00 3.86 -17.12
C ASP A 43 -10.25 5.10 -16.25
N TYR A 44 -10.15 6.28 -16.87
CA TYR A 44 -10.25 7.55 -16.15
C TYR A 44 -11.62 7.74 -15.51
N ALA A 45 -12.70 7.35 -16.21
CA ALA A 45 -14.05 7.45 -15.68
C ALA A 45 -14.28 6.54 -14.45
N LEU A 46 -13.61 5.39 -14.41
CA LEU A 46 -13.65 4.49 -13.26
C LEU A 46 -12.86 5.06 -12.08
N LEU A 47 -11.69 5.66 -12.35
CA LEU A 47 -10.87 6.31 -11.33
C LEU A 47 -11.61 7.47 -10.64
N GLU A 48 -12.32 8.30 -11.39
CA GLU A 48 -13.09 9.41 -10.78
C GLU A 48 -14.22 8.89 -9.89
N LYS A 49 -15.00 7.91 -10.33
CA LYS A 49 -16.04 7.28 -9.49
C LYS A 49 -15.47 6.71 -8.19
N MET A 50 -14.30 6.11 -8.28
CA MET A 50 -13.61 5.53 -7.14
C MET A 50 -13.14 6.60 -6.14
N LYS A 51 -12.67 7.75 -6.64
CA LYS A 51 -12.31 8.91 -5.81
C LYS A 51 -13.53 9.49 -5.11
N ASP A 52 -14.63 9.67 -5.83
CA ASP A 52 -15.88 10.20 -5.28
C ASP A 52 -16.42 9.27 -4.17
N TYR A 53 -16.46 7.97 -4.45
CA TYR A 53 -16.88 6.96 -3.47
C TYR A 53 -15.98 6.97 -2.23
N GLY A 54 -14.65 7.00 -2.42
CA GLY A 54 -13.70 7.06 -1.30
C GLY A 54 -13.84 8.33 -0.46
N TYR A 55 -14.19 9.47 -1.09
CA TYR A 55 -14.44 10.71 -0.36
C TYR A 55 -15.67 10.60 0.55
N TRP A 56 -16.78 10.05 0.03
CA TRP A 56 -18.03 9.94 0.80
C TRP A 56 -17.97 8.89 1.90
N GLU A 57 -17.34 7.74 1.63
CA GLU A 57 -17.23 6.64 2.58
C GLU A 57 -16.03 6.76 3.53
N GLY A 58 -15.16 7.76 3.33
CA GLY A 58 -13.93 7.92 4.11
C GLY A 58 -12.92 6.78 3.88
N LEU A 59 -12.96 6.13 2.72
CA LEU A 59 -12.12 4.98 2.39
C LEU A 59 -10.95 5.37 1.50
N THR A 60 -9.81 4.72 1.71
CA THR A 60 -8.67 4.90 0.81
C THR A 60 -8.89 4.13 -0.49
N GLN A 61 -8.27 4.61 -1.56
CA GLN A 61 -8.32 3.93 -2.85
C GLN A 61 -7.83 2.47 -2.75
N LYS A 62 -6.80 2.24 -1.93
CA LYS A 62 -6.26 0.90 -1.69
C LYS A 62 -7.31 -0.03 -1.11
N ASP A 63 -8.05 0.42 -0.10
CA ASP A 63 -9.01 -0.42 0.62
C ASP A 63 -10.19 -0.78 -0.27
N ILE A 64 -10.69 0.19 -1.06
CA ILE A 64 -11.76 -0.04 -2.06
C ILE A 64 -11.33 -1.12 -3.06
N ILE A 65 -10.10 -1.07 -3.58
CA ILE A 65 -9.59 -2.07 -4.54
C ILE A 65 -9.50 -3.45 -3.87
N LEU A 66 -8.94 -3.52 -2.66
CA LEU A 66 -8.76 -4.79 -1.96
C LEU A 66 -10.08 -5.43 -1.60
N GLU A 67 -11.06 -4.65 -1.14
CA GLU A 67 -12.40 -5.13 -0.83
C GLU A 67 -13.12 -5.63 -2.10
N ALA A 68 -13.05 -4.88 -3.19
CA ALA A 68 -13.65 -5.27 -4.46
C ALA A 68 -13.03 -6.57 -5.00
N LEU A 69 -11.71 -6.72 -4.94
CA LEU A 69 -11.02 -7.94 -5.37
C LEU A 69 -11.38 -9.13 -4.48
N THR A 70 -11.40 -8.95 -3.15
CA THR A 70 -11.77 -10.00 -2.19
C THR A 70 -13.19 -10.51 -2.49
N ARG A 71 -14.16 -9.60 -2.59
CA ARG A 71 -15.55 -9.95 -2.92
C ARG A 71 -15.69 -10.65 -4.27
N TYR A 72 -14.95 -10.19 -5.28
CA TYR A 72 -14.99 -10.81 -6.60
C TYR A 72 -14.49 -12.26 -6.55
N PHE A 73 -13.37 -12.51 -5.87
CA PHE A 73 -12.79 -13.85 -5.78
C PHE A 73 -13.50 -14.79 -4.81
N ASP A 74 -14.17 -14.27 -3.78
CA ASP A 74 -14.99 -15.10 -2.88
C ASP A 74 -16.14 -15.79 -3.62
N SER A 75 -16.67 -15.15 -4.66
CA SER A 75 -17.73 -15.70 -5.50
C SER A 75 -17.24 -16.50 -6.72
N ALA A 76 -15.93 -16.50 -6.99
CA ALA A 76 -15.38 -17.06 -8.22
C ALA A 76 -14.76 -18.45 -8.01
N GLU A 77 -14.99 -19.37 -8.96
CA GLU A 77 -14.24 -20.62 -9.02
C GLU A 77 -12.81 -20.37 -9.53
N ILE A 78 -11.85 -20.31 -8.61
CA ILE A 78 -10.45 -20.06 -8.93
C ILE A 78 -9.78 -21.36 -9.40
N ARG A 79 -9.59 -21.50 -10.72
CA ARG A 79 -8.75 -22.59 -11.25
C ARG A 79 -7.28 -22.27 -11.05
N PRO A 80 -6.46 -23.24 -10.60
CA PRO A 80 -5.03 -23.02 -10.43
C PRO A 80 -4.38 -22.70 -11.78
N ARG A 81 -3.45 -21.75 -11.76
CA ARG A 81 -2.62 -21.48 -12.93
C ARG A 81 -1.83 -22.76 -13.29
N PRO A 82 -1.74 -23.16 -14.57
CA PRO A 82 -0.95 -24.31 -14.99
C PRO A 82 0.49 -24.26 -14.48
N GLU A 83 1.04 -25.40 -14.04
CA GLU A 83 2.38 -25.48 -13.43
C GLU A 83 3.49 -24.90 -14.31
N LYS A 84 3.39 -25.12 -15.63
CA LYS A 84 4.34 -24.59 -16.63
C LYS A 84 4.47 -23.05 -16.56
N ILE A 85 3.45 -22.34 -16.10
CA ILE A 85 3.43 -20.88 -15.99
C ILE A 85 3.81 -20.44 -14.58
N ARG A 86 3.38 -21.18 -13.55
CA ARG A 86 3.70 -20.88 -12.14
C ARG A 86 5.20 -20.87 -11.87
N ASN A 87 5.93 -21.79 -12.50
CA ASN A 87 7.39 -21.95 -12.31
C ASN A 87 8.21 -21.26 -13.39
N LYS A 88 7.59 -20.49 -14.30
CA LYS A 88 8.34 -19.73 -15.30
C LYS A 88 9.15 -18.66 -14.56
N THR A 89 10.45 -18.90 -14.46
CA THR A 89 11.43 -18.01 -13.82
C THR A 89 11.16 -16.59 -14.27
N LYS A 90 11.02 -15.68 -13.30
CA LYS A 90 10.73 -14.26 -13.53
C LYS A 90 11.75 -13.72 -14.55
N VAL A 91 11.30 -13.50 -15.78
CA VAL A 91 12.13 -12.89 -16.82
C VAL A 91 12.26 -11.40 -16.49
N GLY A 92 13.34 -11.03 -15.81
CA GLY A 92 13.56 -9.64 -15.40
C GLY A 92 14.58 -9.50 -14.29
N ARG A 93 15.74 -8.98 -14.69
CA ARG A 93 17.01 -8.76 -13.96
C ARG A 93 17.86 -10.02 -13.76
N LYS A 94 19.00 -10.04 -14.47
CA LYS A 94 20.12 -10.93 -14.12
C LYS A 94 20.48 -10.66 -12.64
N PRO A 95 20.69 -11.69 -11.81
CA PRO A 95 21.27 -11.49 -10.50
C PRO A 95 22.64 -10.82 -10.70
N LYS A 96 22.86 -9.67 -10.06
CA LYS A 96 24.23 -9.15 -9.90
C LYS A 96 24.96 -10.21 -9.08
N SER A 97 25.93 -10.86 -9.70
CA SER A 97 26.82 -11.79 -9.01
C SER A 97 27.34 -11.11 -7.75
N LEU A 98 27.03 -11.70 -6.60
CA LEU A 98 27.72 -11.42 -5.36
C LEU A 98 29.16 -11.91 -5.60
N VAL A 99 30.06 -10.97 -5.89
CA VAL A 99 31.49 -11.29 -5.99
C VAL A 99 31.96 -11.54 -4.57
N SER A 100 32.32 -12.80 -4.29
CA SER A 100 33.02 -13.24 -3.09
C SER A 100 34.41 -12.63 -2.99
#